data_AF-A0A6U8LDA6-F1
#
_entry.id   AF-A0A6U8LDA6-F1
#
_cell.length_a   1.000
_cell.length_b   1.000
_cell.length_c   1.000
_cell.angle_alpha   90.00
_cell.angle_beta   90.00
_cell.angle_gamma   90.00
#
_symmetry.space_group_name_H-M   'P 1'
#
loop_
_entity.id
_entity.type
_entity.pdbx_description
1 polymer ?
#
loop_
_entity_poly.entity_id
_entity_poly.type
_entity_poly.pdbx_seq_one_letter_code
_entity_poly.pdbx_strand_id
1 'polypeptide(L)'
;MTNCGPARGEDERERCLFFFAMAKSKNHTNHNQNYKDHRHGIKVHCKGTLSSKGLEQKLRKNRVKSRLGFWSAKKQKELRDTRAAKVDSYRKKKYEAFKVKLVAWKAREKAERKARWQAKQKK
;
A
#
# COMPACT_ATOMS: atom_id res chain seq x y z
N MET A 1 61.25 58.21 38.07
CA MET A 1 60.97 58.83 39.38
C MET A 1 60.04 59.99 39.07
N THR A 2 58.76 60.02 39.41
CA THR A 2 57.99 59.41 40.50
C THR A 2 56.54 59.18 40.04
N ASN A 3 55.99 58.00 40.37
CA ASN A 3 54.70 57.72 41.04
C ASN A 3 53.42 58.49 40.62
N CYS A 4 52.21 57.94 40.60
CA CYS A 4 51.62 56.62 40.82
C CYS A 4 50.10 56.80 40.55
N GLY A 5 49.46 55.87 39.83
CA GLY A 5 48.10 55.35 40.12
C GLY A 5 46.85 56.24 39.94
N PRO A 6 45.76 55.72 39.35
CA PRO A 6 44.57 56.50 38.98
C PRO A 6 43.56 56.65 40.13
N ALA A 7 43.01 57.85 40.30
CA ALA A 7 41.87 58.10 41.18
C ALA A 7 40.57 57.67 40.48
N ARG A 8 40.07 56.48 40.88
CA ARG A 8 38.74 55.97 40.58
C ARG A 8 37.69 56.94 41.13
N GLY A 9 36.87 57.49 40.25
CA GLY A 9 35.76 58.35 40.64
C GLY A 9 34.75 58.45 39.50
N GLU A 10 33.60 57.84 39.74
CA GLU A 10 32.33 58.13 39.06
C GLU A 10 32.13 57.49 37.68
N ASP A 11 31.83 56.19 37.64
CA ASP A 11 30.99 55.59 36.58
C ASP A 11 30.47 54.17 36.93
N GLU A 12 30.32 53.84 38.22
CA GLU A 12 29.82 52.51 38.64
C GLU A 12 28.37 52.52 39.15
N ARG A 13 27.66 53.66 39.08
CA ARG A 13 26.24 53.74 39.50
C ARG A 13 25.23 53.56 38.37
N GLU A 14 25.65 53.41 37.11
CA GLU A 14 24.73 53.12 35.99
C GLU A 14 24.84 51.69 35.43
N ARG A 15 25.69 50.83 36.02
CA ARG A 15 25.83 49.41 35.61
C ARG A 15 25.17 48.40 36.54
N CYS A 16 24.38 48.83 37.52
CA CYS A 16 23.84 47.95 38.57
C CYS A 16 22.31 47.75 38.55
N LEU A 17 21.60 48.10 37.47
CA LEU A 17 20.16 47.86 37.34
C LEU A 17 19.76 46.85 36.25
N PHE A 18 20.69 46.01 35.77
CA PHE A 18 20.34 44.91 34.86
C PHE A 18 20.27 43.53 35.54
N PHE A 19 20.63 43.44 36.83
CA PHE A 19 20.81 42.16 37.53
C PHE A 19 19.69 41.75 38.51
N PHE A 20 18.63 42.55 38.67
CA PHE A 20 17.63 42.33 39.74
C PHE A 20 16.35 41.57 39.38
N ALA A 21 16.20 40.99 38.18
CA ALA A 21 14.90 40.42 37.76
C ALA A 21 14.93 38.95 37.29
N MET A 22 15.78 38.09 37.87
CA MET A 22 15.66 36.62 37.71
C MET A 22 16.02 35.84 38.99
N ALA A 23 15.58 36.31 40.16
CA ALA A 23 15.86 35.59 41.42
C ALA A 23 15.28 34.15 41.45
N LYS A 24 14.20 33.89 40.72
CA LYS A 24 13.70 32.55 40.35
C LYS A 24 13.04 32.62 38.97
N SER A 25 13.35 31.68 38.09
CA SER A 25 12.65 31.49 36.82
C SER A 25 11.50 30.49 36.97
N LYS A 26 10.51 30.55 36.07
CA LYS A 26 9.44 29.54 35.99
C LYS A 26 9.98 28.29 35.30
N ASN A 27 10.06 27.19 36.04
CA ASN A 27 10.75 25.98 35.58
C ASN A 27 9.97 25.14 34.57
N HIS A 28 8.65 25.31 34.45
CA HIS A 28 7.84 24.51 33.55
C HIS A 28 6.61 25.26 33.02
N THR A 29 6.39 25.20 31.70
CA THR A 29 5.16 25.67 31.06
C THR A 29 4.87 24.87 29.79
N ASN A 30 3.64 24.37 29.68
CA ASN A 30 3.10 23.79 28.44
C ASN A 30 2.39 24.86 27.58
N HIS A 31 2.58 26.15 27.90
CA HIS A 31 1.96 27.24 27.16
C HIS A 31 2.53 27.29 25.73
N ASN A 32 1.65 27.53 24.75
CA ASN A 32 1.98 27.62 23.33
C ASN A 32 2.51 26.32 22.68
N GLN A 33 2.62 25.19 23.40
CA GLN A 33 3.06 23.93 22.80
C GLN A 33 2.01 23.39 21.83
N ASN A 34 0.74 23.33 22.26
CA ASN A 34 -0.36 22.94 21.37
C ASN A 34 -0.43 23.80 20.10
N TYR A 35 -0.23 25.11 20.22
CA TYR A 35 -0.23 25.97 19.03
C TYR A 35 0.90 25.63 18.07
N LYS A 36 2.11 25.38 18.59
CA LYS A 36 3.28 24.94 17.81
C LYS A 36 3.03 23.57 17.14
N ASP A 37 2.50 22.61 17.86
CA ASP A 37 2.19 21.26 17.34
C ASP A 37 1.17 21.31 16.20
N HIS A 38 0.20 22.22 16.29
CA HIS A 38 -0.87 22.36 15.30
C HIS A 38 -0.55 23.35 14.17
N ARG A 39 0.54 24.14 14.22
CA ARG A 39 0.96 25.05 13.12
C ARG A 39 1.04 24.35 11.77
N HIS A 40 1.50 23.10 11.76
CA HIS A 40 1.68 22.28 10.55
C HIS A 40 0.85 20.98 10.59
N GLY A 41 0.06 20.80 11.65
CA GLY A 41 -0.65 19.58 11.98
C GLY A 41 0.27 18.45 12.43
N ILE A 42 -0.24 17.61 13.34
CA ILE A 42 0.46 16.40 13.79
C ILE A 42 0.36 15.34 12.68
N LYS A 43 1.45 15.14 11.94
CA LYS A 43 1.48 14.21 10.81
C LYS A 43 1.90 12.82 11.28
N VAL A 44 1.09 11.81 10.96
CA VAL A 44 1.53 10.41 11.06
C VAL A 44 2.45 10.09 9.89
N HIS A 45 3.69 9.73 10.18
CA HIS A 45 4.66 9.38 9.16
C HIS A 45 4.35 8.02 8.52
N CYS A 46 4.45 7.98 7.18
CA CYS A 46 4.30 6.81 6.28
C CYS A 46 2.91 6.13 6.25
N LYS A 47 2.24 6.20 5.08
CA LYS A 47 1.05 5.39 4.74
C LYS A 47 1.40 4.10 3.97
N GLY A 48 2.68 3.80 3.81
CA GLY A 48 3.19 2.69 3.01
C GLY A 48 3.24 1.37 3.77
N THR A 49 3.85 0.36 3.16
CA THR A 49 4.05 -0.94 3.80
C THR A 49 4.99 -0.81 5.00
N LEU A 50 4.62 -1.45 6.11
CA LEU A 50 5.43 -1.49 7.32
C LEU A 50 6.75 -2.24 7.08
N SER A 51 7.76 -1.90 7.90
CA SER A 51 9.01 -2.65 7.91
C SER A 51 8.76 -4.11 8.28
N SER A 52 9.53 -5.03 7.68
CA SER A 52 9.54 -6.43 8.11
C SER A 52 10.39 -6.69 9.35
N LYS A 53 10.98 -5.64 9.96
CA LYS A 53 11.66 -5.73 11.25
C LYS A 53 10.62 -6.04 12.33
N GLY A 54 10.92 -6.99 13.23
CA GLY A 54 9.97 -7.49 14.23
C GLY A 54 9.00 -8.56 13.71
N LEU A 55 8.97 -8.85 12.40
CA LEU A 55 8.24 -10.01 11.89
C LEU A 55 8.86 -11.32 12.39
N GLU A 56 8.02 -12.33 12.62
CA GLU A 56 8.41 -13.67 13.04
C GLU A 56 9.51 -14.24 12.15
N GLN A 57 10.53 -14.82 12.79
CA GLN A 57 11.79 -15.16 12.11
C GLN A 57 11.60 -16.28 11.08
N LYS A 58 10.74 -17.28 11.35
CA LYS A 58 10.49 -18.36 10.37
C LYS A 58 9.76 -17.82 9.16
N LEU A 59 8.75 -16.97 9.33
CA LEU A 59 8.07 -16.30 8.23
C LEU A 59 9.03 -15.42 7.41
N ARG A 60 9.92 -14.68 8.07
CA ARG A 60 10.92 -13.86 7.37
C ARG A 60 11.88 -14.73 6.53
N LYS A 61 12.41 -15.80 7.12
CA LYS A 61 13.29 -16.76 6.43
C LYS A 61 12.57 -17.44 5.27
N ASN A 62 11.29 -17.82 5.46
CA ASN A 62 10.48 -18.43 4.41
C ASN A 62 10.28 -17.47 3.24
N ARG A 63 9.86 -16.22 3.49
CA ARG A 63 9.69 -15.21 2.43
C ARG A 63 10.95 -15.00 1.59
N VAL A 64 12.12 -14.99 2.22
CA VAL A 64 13.41 -14.87 1.53
C VAL A 64 13.65 -16.11 0.65
N LYS A 65 13.51 -17.31 1.21
CA LYS A 65 13.69 -18.57 0.46
C LYS A 65 12.70 -18.73 -0.68
N SER A 66 11.42 -18.37 -0.49
CA SER A 66 10.40 -18.41 -1.53
C SER A 66 10.76 -17.49 -2.70
N ARG A 67 11.17 -16.25 -2.42
CA ARG A 67 11.56 -15.29 -3.47
C ARG A 67 12.78 -15.76 -4.27
N LEU A 68 13.73 -16.39 -3.60
CA LEU A 68 14.90 -16.99 -4.27
C LEU A 68 14.51 -18.15 -5.20
N GLY A 69 13.52 -18.96 -4.79
CA GLY A 69 13.04 -20.10 -5.57
C GLY A 69 11.99 -19.77 -6.65
N PHE A 70 11.58 -18.50 -6.81
CA PHE A 70 10.59 -18.14 -7.82
C PHE A 70 11.16 -18.25 -9.23
N TRP A 71 10.48 -19.04 -10.07
CA TRP A 71 10.79 -19.10 -11.49
C TRP A 71 10.47 -17.77 -12.19
N SER A 72 11.16 -17.51 -13.30
CA SER A 72 10.85 -16.36 -14.16
C SER A 72 9.41 -16.42 -14.70
N ALA A 73 8.82 -15.25 -14.96
CA ALA A 73 7.45 -15.16 -15.45
C ALA A 73 7.23 -15.94 -16.76
N LYS A 74 8.26 -15.98 -17.63
CA LYS A 74 8.23 -16.75 -18.89
C LYS A 74 8.08 -18.24 -18.63
N LYS A 75 8.94 -18.80 -17.77
CA LYS A 75 8.89 -20.22 -17.37
C LYS A 75 7.56 -20.57 -16.68
N GLN A 76 7.04 -19.68 -15.84
CA GLN A 76 5.72 -19.88 -15.22
C GLN A 76 4.58 -19.89 -16.26
N LYS A 77 4.68 -19.06 -17.30
CA LYS A 77 3.70 -19.04 -18.40
C LYS A 77 3.75 -20.36 -19.19
N GLU A 78 4.94 -20.79 -19.61
CA GLU A 78 5.13 -22.06 -20.33
C GLU A 78 4.59 -23.26 -19.53
N LEU A 79 4.84 -23.31 -18.22
CA LEU A 79 4.31 -24.36 -17.36
C LEU A 79 2.78 -24.31 -17.21
N ARG A 80 2.18 -23.12 -17.25
CA ARG A 80 0.71 -22.97 -17.28
C ARG A 80 0.14 -23.43 -18.63
N ASP A 81 0.77 -23.02 -19.73
CA ASP A 81 0.33 -23.32 -21.09
C ASP A 81 0.42 -24.82 -21.39
N THR A 82 1.51 -25.47 -20.97
CA THR A 82 1.69 -26.94 -21.09
C THR A 82 0.64 -27.71 -20.30
N ARG A 83 0.35 -27.28 -19.06
CA ARG A 83 -0.72 -27.87 -18.23
C ARG A 83 -2.10 -27.66 -18.86
N ALA A 84 -2.37 -26.47 -19.40
CA ALA A 84 -3.62 -26.17 -20.09
C ALA A 84 -3.78 -27.04 -21.36
N ALA A 85 -2.74 -27.12 -22.20
CA ALA A 85 -2.75 -27.91 -23.43
C ALA A 85 -3.07 -29.40 -23.18
N LYS A 86 -2.53 -29.98 -22.09
CA LYS A 86 -2.83 -31.37 -21.69
C LYS A 86 -4.33 -31.57 -21.44
N VAL A 87 -4.96 -30.64 -20.73
CA VAL A 87 -6.39 -30.69 -20.38
C VAL A 87 -7.28 -30.32 -21.58
N ASP A 88 -6.80 -29.43 -22.45
CA ASP A 88 -7.58 -28.86 -23.55
C ASP A 88 -7.91 -29.89 -24.64
N SER A 89 -7.07 -30.90 -24.87
CA SER A 89 -7.34 -31.91 -25.89
C SER A 89 -8.66 -32.66 -25.66
N TYR A 90 -8.91 -33.11 -24.42
CA TYR A 90 -10.15 -33.76 -24.02
C TYR A 90 -11.34 -32.78 -24.05
N ARG A 91 -11.14 -31.56 -23.51
CA ARG A 91 -12.18 -30.51 -23.50
C ARG A 91 -12.62 -30.14 -24.92
N LYS A 92 -11.68 -29.95 -25.85
CA LYS A 92 -11.94 -29.65 -27.26
C LYS A 92 -12.73 -30.76 -27.93
N LYS A 93 -12.32 -32.03 -27.78
CA LYS A 93 -13.07 -33.18 -28.33
C LYS A 93 -14.52 -33.21 -27.83
N LYS A 94 -14.72 -33.02 -26.52
CA LYS A 94 -16.06 -33.00 -25.90
C LYS A 94 -16.89 -31.81 -26.38
N TYR A 95 -16.26 -30.64 -26.51
CA TYR A 95 -16.91 -29.42 -27.00
C TYR A 95 -17.31 -29.53 -28.47
N GLU A 96 -16.45 -30.04 -29.34
CA GLU A 96 -16.77 -30.26 -30.76
C GLU A 96 -17.91 -31.28 -30.91
N ALA A 97 -17.88 -32.38 -30.15
CA ALA A 97 -18.98 -33.34 -30.14
C ALA A 97 -20.31 -32.69 -29.68
N PHE A 98 -20.26 -31.81 -28.67
CA PHE A 98 -21.42 -31.04 -28.23
C PHE A 98 -21.90 -30.05 -29.31
N LYS A 99 -20.98 -29.39 -30.01
CA LYS A 99 -21.30 -28.43 -31.08
C LYS A 99 -22.05 -29.09 -32.24
N VAL A 100 -21.66 -30.29 -32.63
CA VAL A 100 -22.39 -31.08 -33.65
C VAL A 100 -23.81 -31.40 -33.18
N LYS A 101 -23.96 -31.87 -31.94
CA LYS A 101 -25.28 -32.14 -31.34
C LYS A 101 -26.16 -30.88 -31.29
N LEU A 102 -25.55 -29.73 -30.98
CA LEU A 102 -26.26 -28.45 -30.89
C LEU A 102 -26.90 -28.04 -32.22
N VAL A 103 -26.22 -28.28 -33.35
CA VAL A 103 -26.78 -27.99 -34.68
C VAL A 103 -28.00 -28.87 -34.97
N ALA A 104 -27.90 -30.18 -34.68
CA ALA A 104 -29.01 -31.11 -34.86
C ALA A 104 -30.22 -30.74 -33.97
N TRP A 105 -29.97 -30.36 -32.71
CA TRP A 105 -31.02 -29.88 -31.80
C TRP A 105 -31.71 -28.63 -32.31
N LYS A 106 -30.95 -27.62 -32.78
CA LYS A 106 -31.53 -26.40 -33.36
C LYS A 106 -32.32 -26.68 -34.64
N ALA A 107 -31.86 -27.59 -35.49
CA ALA A 107 -32.58 -27.98 -36.71
C ALA A 107 -33.92 -28.66 -36.39
N ARG A 108 -33.91 -29.57 -35.41
CA ARG A 108 -35.12 -30.23 -34.89
C ARG A 108 -36.12 -29.22 -34.32
N GLU A 109 -35.65 -28.31 -33.46
CA GLU A 109 -36.49 -27.27 -32.87
C GLU A 109 -37.11 -26.36 -33.95
N LYS A 110 -36.34 -26.00 -34.98
CA LYS A 110 -36.83 -25.21 -36.12
C LYS A 110 -37.89 -25.96 -36.94
N ALA A 111 -37.70 -27.27 -37.15
CA ALA A 111 -38.66 -28.12 -37.86
C ALA A 111 -39.96 -28.27 -37.07
N GLU A 112 -39.87 -28.53 -35.76
CA GLU A 112 -41.03 -28.60 -34.86
C GLU A 112 -41.79 -27.28 -34.83
N ARG A 113 -41.10 -26.14 -34.75
CA ARG A 113 -41.72 -24.81 -34.83
C ARG A 113 -42.43 -24.57 -36.15
N LYS A 114 -41.83 -24.99 -37.28
CA LYS A 114 -42.46 -24.90 -38.60
C LYS A 114 -43.70 -25.79 -38.70
N ALA A 115 -43.64 -27.03 -38.21
CA ALA A 115 -44.77 -27.95 -38.18
C ALA A 115 -45.93 -27.39 -37.33
N ARG A 116 -45.64 -26.82 -36.15
CA ARG A 116 -46.64 -26.14 -35.30
C ARG A 116 -47.31 -24.97 -36.03
N TRP A 117 -46.54 -24.16 -36.74
CA TRP A 117 -47.08 -23.05 -37.54
C TRP A 117 -48.00 -23.54 -38.66
N GLN A 118 -47.57 -24.57 -39.41
CA GLN A 118 -48.38 -25.16 -40.48
C GLN A 118 -49.66 -25.83 -39.96
N ALA A 119 -49.62 -26.49 -38.81
CA ALA A 119 -50.80 -27.07 -38.17
C ALA A 119 -51.81 -26.00 -37.73
N LYS A 120 -51.34 -24.80 -37.34
CA LYS A 120 -52.21 -23.67 -37.00
C LYS A 120 -52.90 -23.07 -38.23
N GLN A 121 -52.27 -23.11 -39.40
CA GLN A 121 -52.84 -22.60 -40.66
C GLN A 121 -53.89 -23.54 -41.28
N LYS A 122 -53.90 -24.82 -40.89
CA LYS A 122 -54.86 -25.84 -41.37
C LYS A 122 -56.12 -25.99 -40.51
N LYS A 123 -56.19 -25.29 -39.37
CA LYS A 123 -57.39 -25.14 -38.55
C LYS A 123 -58.08 -23.84 -38.92
#